data_AF-A0A1A2DAF4-F1
#
_entry.id   AF-A0A1A2DAF4-F1
#
_cell.length_a   1.000
_cell.length_b   1.000
_cell.length_c   1.000
_cell.angle_alpha   90.00
_cell.angle_beta   90.00
_cell.angle_gamma   90.00
#
_symmetry.space_group_name_H-M   'P 1'
#
loop_
_entity.id
_entity.type
_entity.pdbx_description
1 polymer ?
#
loop_
_entity_poly.entity_id
_entity_poly.type
_entity_poly.pdbx_seq_one_letter_code
_entity_poly.pdbx_strand_id
1 'polypeptide(L)'
;MAVRPDARYPGPTFWTRARWLLNAGPSDYMLATSVAAASLPVIGKHLEPLGTVTAVGVWGFRHLPDFLGSTVKSWLSPGDAELRQSERDSTNAVTEAALRGVVNAKDLAVDWPAPESAPPLWKLREHRRSVYRTSVQYGPRSSQLLDVWRPKELPAEPAPVLIFVPGGAWVHGNRILQGYALMSHLAEKGWVCLSIDYRVAPHHRWPAHIHDVKTAIAWARANVDKFGGDRDFVAVAGTSAGGHLSALAGLTANDPELQAELPEGSDTSVDAVVGIYGRYDWEDKSTVERVRFVDFLERVVVGHKLTKRPDVYRKASPIAQVHPEAPPFLIVHGTGDSVIPVAQARSFVERLRAVSRSVVSYVELPGAGHAFDMTDGARTGSAAMAIGLFLNQIHRNRTLVGAKEVI
;
A
#
# COMPACT_ATOMS: atom_id res chain seq x y z
N MET A 1 21.52 39.43 -14.00
CA MET A 1 22.05 38.15 -13.51
C MET A 1 21.23 37.03 -14.13
N ALA A 2 21.83 36.23 -15.01
CA ALA A 2 21.14 35.11 -15.65
C ALA A 2 20.82 34.03 -14.61
N VAL A 3 19.54 33.69 -14.49
CA VAL A 3 19.05 32.57 -13.68
C VAL A 3 19.80 31.32 -14.11
N ARG A 4 20.51 30.65 -13.19
CA ARG A 4 21.18 29.38 -13.49
C ARG A 4 20.12 28.39 -13.99
N PRO A 5 20.29 27.81 -15.19
CA PRO A 5 19.33 26.85 -15.70
C PRO A 5 19.25 25.68 -14.75
N ASP A 6 18.02 25.30 -14.46
CA ASP A 6 17.69 24.17 -13.62
C ASP A 6 18.26 22.89 -14.22
N ALA A 7 19.26 22.29 -13.55
CA ALA A 7 19.94 21.08 -14.04
C ALA A 7 19.00 19.85 -14.15
N ARG A 8 17.73 19.99 -13.76
CA ARG A 8 16.67 18.99 -13.80
C ARG A 8 16.17 18.67 -15.22
N TYR A 9 16.37 19.56 -16.19
CA TYR A 9 15.91 19.38 -17.57
C TYR A 9 17.05 19.49 -18.58
N PRO A 10 16.93 18.84 -19.76
CA PRO A 10 17.86 19.08 -20.85
C PRO A 10 17.89 20.58 -21.17
N GLY A 11 19.02 21.22 -20.91
CA GLY A 11 19.18 22.66 -21.13
C GLY A 11 18.95 23.03 -22.60
N PRO A 12 18.80 24.34 -22.91
CA PRO A 12 18.43 24.79 -24.25
C PRO A 12 19.55 24.55 -25.28
N THR A 13 20.79 24.32 -24.83
CA THR A 13 21.94 24.16 -25.72
C THR A 13 22.31 22.70 -25.93
N PHE A 14 22.83 22.37 -27.11
CA PHE A 14 23.31 21.03 -27.45
C PHE A 14 24.24 20.44 -26.36
N TRP A 15 25.19 21.24 -25.87
CA TRP A 15 26.14 20.83 -24.84
C TRP A 15 25.49 20.54 -23.48
N THR A 16 24.46 21.29 -23.10
CA THR A 16 23.72 21.03 -21.86
C THR A 16 22.82 19.80 -21.98
N ARG A 17 22.28 19.51 -23.17
CA ARG A 17 21.56 18.26 -23.46
C ARG A 17 22.47 17.04 -23.45
N ALA A 18 23.64 17.12 -24.10
CA ALA A 18 24.63 16.05 -24.11
C ALA A 18 25.14 15.74 -22.69
N ARG A 19 25.43 16.78 -21.91
CA ARG A 19 25.83 16.63 -20.50
C ARG A 19 24.71 16.07 -19.62
N TRP A 20 23.46 16.45 -19.86
CA TRP A 20 22.31 15.87 -19.17
C TRP A 20 22.14 14.40 -19.53
N LEU A 21 22.15 14.03 -20.82
CA LEU A 21 22.05 12.63 -21.29
C LEU A 21 23.14 11.72 -20.70
N LEU A 22 24.37 12.23 -20.57
CA LEU A 22 25.49 11.48 -20.00
C LEU A 22 25.39 11.28 -18.48
N ASN A 23 24.65 12.14 -17.76
CA ASN A 23 24.54 12.11 -16.30
C ASN A 23 23.12 11.74 -15.80
N ALA A 24 22.15 11.63 -16.70
CA ALA A 24 20.74 11.38 -16.37
C ALA A 24 20.55 9.94 -15.89
N GLY A 25 19.96 9.82 -14.69
CA GLY A 25 19.47 8.55 -14.16
C GLY A 25 18.05 8.24 -14.64
N PRO A 26 17.53 7.03 -14.38
CA PRO A 26 16.17 6.61 -14.77
C PRO A 26 15.06 7.57 -14.33
N SER A 27 15.16 8.10 -13.11
CA SER A 27 14.21 9.07 -12.58
C SER A 27 14.17 10.35 -13.41
N ASP A 28 15.31 10.75 -13.98
CA ASP A 28 15.44 11.97 -14.77
C ASP A 28 14.77 11.77 -16.14
N TYR A 29 14.86 10.57 -16.71
CA TYR A 29 14.10 10.19 -17.91
C TYR A 29 12.60 10.07 -17.65
N MET A 30 12.17 9.52 -16.51
CA MET A 30 10.75 9.47 -16.12
C MET A 30 10.17 10.88 -15.94
N LEU A 31 10.90 11.77 -15.28
CA LEU A 31 10.53 13.17 -15.12
C LEU A 31 10.48 13.90 -16.48
N ALA A 32 11.49 13.71 -17.33
CA ALA A 32 11.54 14.34 -18.64
C ALA A 32 10.41 13.85 -19.58
N THR A 33 10.08 12.56 -19.55
CA THR A 33 8.99 11.98 -20.36
C THR A 33 7.62 12.37 -19.84
N SER A 34 7.40 12.39 -18.52
CA SER A 34 6.18 12.89 -17.89
C SER A 34 5.94 14.38 -18.21
N VAL A 35 6.97 15.21 -18.11
CA VAL A 35 6.87 16.65 -18.41
C VAL A 35 6.68 16.90 -19.92
N ALA A 36 7.35 16.14 -20.78
CA ALA A 36 7.16 16.23 -22.22
C ALA A 36 5.73 15.84 -22.65
N ALA A 37 5.19 14.76 -22.09
CA ALA A 37 3.81 14.31 -22.36
C ALA A 37 2.76 15.35 -21.91
N ALA A 38 3.00 16.03 -20.78
CA ALA A 38 2.12 17.09 -20.27
C ALA A 38 2.18 18.41 -21.08
N SER A 39 3.24 18.62 -21.87
CA SER A 39 3.44 19.85 -22.65
C SER A 39 2.85 19.82 -24.07
N LEU A 40 2.30 18.68 -24.51
CA LEU A 40 1.68 18.54 -25.83
C LEU A 40 0.25 19.10 -25.83
N PRO A 41 -0.05 20.12 -26.65
CA PRO A 41 -1.40 20.68 -26.71
C PRO A 41 -2.39 19.62 -27.23
N VAL A 42 -3.51 19.46 -26.53
CA VAL A 42 -4.76 18.76 -26.96
C VAL A 42 -4.77 17.22 -26.86
N ILE A 43 -3.66 16.51 -26.60
CA ILE A 43 -3.65 15.03 -26.44
C ILE A 43 -3.17 14.56 -25.03
N GLY A 44 -2.99 15.49 -24.08
CA GLY A 44 -2.40 15.19 -22.77
C GLY A 44 -3.17 14.18 -21.89
N LYS A 45 -4.50 14.22 -21.88
CA LYS A 45 -5.33 13.32 -21.03
C LYS A 45 -5.36 11.86 -21.49
N HIS A 46 -5.06 11.58 -22.76
CA HIS A 46 -5.08 10.21 -23.30
C HIS A 46 -3.68 9.58 -23.37
N LEU A 47 -2.62 10.37 -23.16
CA LEU A 47 -1.23 9.93 -23.14
C LEU A 47 -0.63 9.84 -21.73
N GLU A 48 -1.29 10.36 -20.69
CA GLU A 48 -0.96 10.07 -19.28
C GLU A 48 -0.78 8.57 -18.97
N PRO A 49 -1.65 7.66 -19.47
CA PRO A 49 -1.44 6.22 -19.35
C PRO A 49 -0.13 5.76 -20.00
N LEU A 50 0.28 6.36 -21.13
CA LEU A 50 1.52 6.02 -21.84
C LEU A 50 2.77 6.56 -21.12
N GLY A 51 2.72 7.75 -20.54
CA GLY A 51 3.78 8.27 -19.66
C GLY A 51 3.95 7.41 -18.39
N THR A 52 2.83 6.94 -17.83
CA THR A 52 2.78 6.04 -16.67
C THR A 52 3.27 4.63 -17.01
N VAL A 53 2.90 4.10 -18.18
CA VAL A 53 3.43 2.84 -18.74
C VAL A 53 4.91 2.96 -19.09
N THR A 54 5.41 4.14 -19.47
CA THR A 54 6.84 4.37 -19.71
C THR A 54 7.60 4.48 -18.39
N ALA A 55 6.99 5.05 -17.35
CA ALA A 55 7.56 5.14 -16.00
C ALA A 55 7.65 3.77 -15.29
N VAL A 56 6.53 3.04 -15.25
CA VAL A 56 6.46 1.65 -14.79
C VAL A 56 7.28 0.73 -15.71
N GLY A 57 7.26 1.02 -17.01
CA GLY A 57 8.02 0.32 -18.03
C GLY A 57 9.51 0.50 -17.85
N VAL A 58 10.04 1.69 -17.53
CA VAL A 58 11.47 1.97 -17.34
C VAL A 58 11.97 1.53 -15.96
N TRP A 59 11.18 1.71 -14.90
CA TRP A 59 11.53 1.17 -13.57
C TRP A 59 11.43 -0.36 -13.55
N GLY A 60 10.35 -0.90 -14.13
CA GLY A 60 10.15 -2.32 -14.37
C GLY A 60 11.19 -2.92 -15.33
N PHE A 61 11.58 -2.24 -16.43
CA PHE A 61 12.62 -2.70 -17.37
C PHE A 61 14.02 -2.66 -16.77
N ARG A 62 14.31 -1.73 -15.85
CA ARG A 62 15.64 -1.63 -15.23
C ARG A 62 15.81 -2.61 -14.08
N HIS A 63 14.72 -3.02 -13.43
CA HIS A 63 14.69 -4.14 -12.51
C HIS A 63 14.32 -5.46 -13.17
N LEU A 64 13.91 -5.49 -14.44
CA LEU A 64 13.67 -6.73 -15.18
C LEU A 64 14.90 -7.65 -15.25
N PRO A 65 16.15 -7.15 -15.36
CA PRO A 65 17.35 -7.99 -15.28
C PRO A 65 17.65 -8.47 -13.87
N ASP A 66 17.25 -7.77 -12.81
CA ASP A 66 17.38 -8.25 -11.43
C ASP A 66 16.25 -9.23 -11.10
N PHE A 67 15.05 -8.99 -11.61
CA PHE A 67 13.86 -9.84 -11.54
C PHE A 67 14.08 -11.13 -12.32
N LEU A 68 14.58 -11.07 -13.57
CA LEU A 68 14.95 -12.23 -14.38
C LEU A 68 16.28 -12.83 -13.91
N GLY A 69 17.27 -12.05 -13.53
CA GLY A 69 18.61 -12.54 -13.16
C GLY A 69 18.67 -13.25 -11.81
N SER A 70 17.91 -12.77 -10.81
CA SER A 70 17.74 -13.48 -9.53
C SER A 70 16.80 -14.68 -9.67
N THR A 71 15.76 -14.59 -10.52
CA THR A 71 14.87 -15.72 -10.83
C THR A 71 15.58 -16.80 -11.64
N VAL A 72 16.43 -16.44 -12.61
CA VAL A 72 17.16 -17.40 -13.48
C VAL A 72 18.33 -18.04 -12.72
N LYS A 73 19.08 -17.29 -11.89
CA LYS A 73 20.13 -17.89 -11.05
C LYS A 73 19.56 -18.81 -9.96
N SER A 74 18.43 -18.45 -9.33
CA SER A 74 17.77 -19.30 -8.32
C SER A 74 16.95 -20.46 -8.91
N TRP A 75 16.61 -20.42 -10.20
CA TRP A 75 15.95 -21.54 -10.87
C TRP A 75 16.90 -22.70 -11.19
N LEU A 76 18.21 -22.44 -11.25
CA LEU A 76 19.20 -23.37 -11.80
C LEU A 76 20.03 -24.12 -10.73
N SER A 77 19.88 -23.83 -9.43
CA SER A 77 20.59 -24.57 -8.37
C SER A 77 19.73 -25.71 -7.81
N PRO A 78 20.25 -26.95 -7.74
CA PRO A 78 19.49 -28.13 -7.27
C PRO A 78 18.94 -28.06 -5.83
N GLY A 79 19.43 -27.17 -4.96
CA GLY A 79 18.89 -26.97 -3.60
C GLY A 79 17.78 -25.90 -3.50
N ASP A 80 17.63 -25.07 -4.53
CA ASP A 80 16.70 -23.94 -4.50
C ASP A 80 15.26 -24.38 -4.74
N ALA A 81 15.03 -25.57 -5.33
CA ALA A 81 13.69 -26.11 -5.54
C ALA A 81 13.07 -26.65 -4.23
N GLU A 82 13.82 -27.45 -3.48
CA GLU A 82 13.38 -28.00 -2.19
C GLU A 82 13.17 -26.89 -1.15
N LEU A 83 14.07 -25.91 -1.09
CA LEU A 83 13.90 -24.73 -0.23
C LEU A 83 12.61 -23.97 -0.58
N ARG A 84 12.38 -23.67 -1.86
CA ARG A 84 11.17 -22.96 -2.30
C ARG A 84 9.90 -23.75 -1.99
N GLN A 85 9.94 -25.08 -2.11
CA GLN A 85 8.81 -25.93 -1.74
C GLN A 85 8.57 -25.87 -0.23
N SER A 86 9.61 -26.05 0.60
CA SER A 86 9.52 -25.94 2.04
C SER A 86 9.00 -24.57 2.51
N GLU A 87 9.46 -23.48 1.89
CA GLU A 87 8.99 -22.13 2.20
C GLU A 87 7.49 -21.98 1.87
N ARG A 88 7.05 -22.50 0.72
CA ARG A 88 5.63 -22.50 0.35
C ARG A 88 4.78 -23.31 1.32
N ASP A 89 5.22 -24.53 1.64
CA ASP A 89 4.48 -25.45 2.52
C ASP A 89 4.39 -24.90 3.95
N SER A 90 5.36 -24.08 4.38
CA SER A 90 5.35 -23.42 5.70
C SER A 90 4.38 -22.24 5.81
N THR A 91 3.82 -21.75 4.69
CA THR A 91 3.06 -20.50 4.65
C THR A 91 1.89 -20.48 5.64
N ASN A 92 1.07 -21.53 5.66
CA ASN A 92 -0.07 -21.63 6.58
C ASN A 92 0.39 -21.67 8.04
N ALA A 93 1.41 -22.47 8.35
CA ALA A 93 1.94 -22.60 9.71
C ALA A 93 2.50 -21.28 10.25
N VAL A 94 3.26 -20.53 9.45
CA VAL A 94 3.82 -19.23 9.85
C VAL A 94 2.72 -18.19 10.02
N THR A 95 1.72 -18.23 9.14
CA THR A 95 0.58 -17.29 9.16
C THR A 95 -0.30 -17.52 10.39
N GLU A 96 -0.61 -18.78 10.70
CA GLU A 96 -1.34 -19.15 11.92
C GLU A 96 -0.56 -18.76 13.18
N ALA A 97 0.74 -19.07 13.22
CA ALA A 97 1.61 -18.76 14.36
C ALA A 97 1.66 -17.25 14.67
N ALA A 98 1.67 -16.41 13.63
CA ALA A 98 1.68 -14.96 13.76
C ALA A 98 0.41 -14.37 14.39
N LEU A 99 -0.70 -15.11 14.38
CA LEU A 99 -1.98 -14.70 14.94
C LEU A 99 -2.29 -15.34 16.30
N ARG A 100 -1.45 -16.27 16.78
CA ARG A 100 -1.63 -16.89 18.11
C ARG A 100 -1.52 -15.84 19.21
N GLY A 101 -2.44 -15.89 20.17
CA GLY A 101 -2.54 -14.91 21.25
C GLY A 101 -3.23 -13.61 20.84
N VAL A 102 -3.52 -13.42 19.55
CA VAL A 102 -4.29 -12.29 19.04
C VAL A 102 -5.70 -12.72 18.65
N VAL A 103 -5.79 -13.75 17.80
CA VAL A 103 -7.05 -14.35 17.37
C VAL A 103 -7.40 -15.51 18.29
N ASN A 104 -8.69 -15.64 18.64
CA ASN A 104 -9.17 -16.77 19.44
C ASN A 104 -8.79 -18.10 18.78
N ALA A 105 -8.31 -19.06 19.59
CA ALA A 105 -7.86 -20.37 19.10
C ALA A 105 -8.92 -21.11 18.26
N LYS A 106 -10.21 -20.92 18.60
CA LYS A 106 -11.35 -21.51 17.88
C LYS A 106 -11.44 -20.98 16.44
N ASP A 107 -11.17 -19.69 16.24
CA ASP A 107 -11.23 -19.03 14.94
C ASP A 107 -9.93 -19.24 14.14
N LEU A 108 -8.84 -19.68 14.79
CA LEU A 108 -7.61 -20.10 14.13
C LEU A 108 -7.66 -21.55 13.62
N ALA A 109 -8.55 -22.37 14.18
CA ALA A 109 -8.81 -23.74 13.75
C ALA A 109 -9.69 -23.78 12.47
N VAL A 110 -9.36 -22.96 11.49
CA VAL A 110 -10.00 -22.93 10.18
C VAL A 110 -9.26 -23.84 9.20
N ASP A 111 -9.97 -24.26 8.16
CA ASP A 111 -9.34 -24.87 6.99
C ASP A 111 -8.57 -23.78 6.23
N TRP A 112 -7.26 -23.73 6.47
CA TRP A 112 -6.39 -22.80 5.78
C TRP A 112 -6.39 -23.06 4.27
N PRO A 113 -6.39 -22.02 3.42
CA PRO A 113 -6.38 -22.19 1.98
C PRO A 113 -5.20 -23.05 1.51
N ALA A 114 -5.48 -23.96 0.58
CA ALA A 114 -4.44 -24.71 -0.10
C ALA A 114 -3.64 -23.78 -1.04
N PRO A 115 -2.33 -24.01 -1.21
CA PRO A 115 -1.52 -23.20 -2.11
C PRO A 115 -2.01 -23.38 -3.56
N GLU A 116 -2.26 -22.27 -4.25
CA GLU A 116 -2.67 -22.30 -5.65
C GLU A 116 -1.47 -22.12 -6.59
N SER A 117 -1.43 -22.89 -7.67
CA SER A 117 -0.41 -22.75 -8.70
C SER A 117 -0.63 -21.53 -9.61
N ALA A 118 -1.87 -21.07 -9.73
CA ALA A 118 -2.24 -19.96 -10.59
C ALA A 118 -2.06 -18.61 -9.88
N PRO A 119 -1.46 -17.60 -10.54
CA PRO A 119 -1.43 -16.24 -10.01
C PRO A 119 -2.84 -15.66 -9.78
N PRO A 120 -3.09 -14.94 -8.68
CA PRO A 120 -4.35 -14.27 -8.41
C PRO A 120 -4.82 -13.33 -9.52
N LEU A 121 -3.88 -12.72 -10.26
CA LEU A 121 -4.21 -11.88 -11.43
C LEU A 121 -4.88 -12.65 -12.58
N TRP A 122 -4.88 -13.99 -12.58
CA TRP A 122 -5.68 -14.78 -13.53
C TRP A 122 -7.13 -14.99 -13.07
N LYS A 123 -7.42 -14.78 -11.78
CA LYS A 123 -8.76 -14.88 -11.18
C LYS A 123 -9.49 -13.53 -11.06
N LEU A 124 -9.01 -12.48 -11.73
CA LEU A 124 -9.61 -11.13 -11.63
C LEU A 124 -11.11 -11.10 -11.93
N ARG A 125 -11.57 -11.89 -12.90
CA ARG A 125 -13.01 -11.96 -13.24
C ARG A 125 -13.85 -12.55 -12.11
N GLU A 126 -13.29 -13.53 -11.38
CA GLU A 126 -13.94 -14.15 -10.24
C GLU A 126 -14.01 -13.16 -9.08
N HIS A 127 -12.88 -12.56 -8.69
CA HIS A 127 -12.84 -11.58 -7.61
C HIS A 127 -13.80 -10.40 -7.85
N ARG A 128 -13.85 -9.90 -9.09
CA ARG A 128 -14.72 -8.76 -9.44
C ARG A 128 -16.22 -9.05 -9.33
N ARG A 129 -16.65 -10.29 -9.08
CA ARG A 129 -18.06 -10.60 -8.79
C ARG A 129 -18.59 -9.89 -7.55
N SER A 130 -17.70 -9.53 -6.63
CA SER A 130 -18.02 -8.78 -5.41
C SER A 130 -18.05 -7.26 -5.61
N VAL A 131 -17.74 -6.75 -6.80
CA VAL A 131 -17.84 -5.31 -7.12
C VAL A 131 -19.31 -4.93 -7.30
N TYR A 132 -19.80 -4.07 -6.41
CA TYR A 132 -21.17 -3.57 -6.43
C TYR A 132 -21.30 -2.27 -7.22
N ARG A 133 -20.38 -1.33 -7.04
CA ARG A 133 -20.42 -0.04 -7.72
C ARG A 133 -19.00 0.46 -8.00
N THR A 134 -18.80 1.01 -9.19
CA THR A 134 -17.51 1.58 -9.59
C THR A 134 -17.54 3.10 -9.68
N SER A 135 -16.38 3.72 -9.50
CA SER A 135 -16.19 5.17 -9.73
C SER A 135 -17.09 6.05 -8.86
N VAL A 136 -17.30 5.67 -7.60
CA VAL A 136 -17.95 6.51 -6.60
C VAL A 136 -16.98 7.63 -6.22
N GLN A 137 -17.43 8.88 -6.32
CA GLN A 137 -16.58 10.01 -5.98
C GLN A 137 -16.55 10.20 -4.45
N TYR A 138 -15.35 10.20 -3.87
CA TYR A 138 -15.16 10.34 -2.43
C TYR A 138 -14.63 11.72 -2.01
N GLY A 139 -14.25 12.57 -2.97
CA GLY A 139 -13.75 13.91 -2.71
C GLY A 139 -13.96 14.87 -3.89
N PRO A 140 -13.64 16.16 -3.71
CA PRO A 140 -13.95 17.21 -4.70
C PRO A 140 -13.19 17.08 -6.02
N ARG A 141 -12.10 16.30 -6.08
CA ARG A 141 -11.28 16.15 -7.28
C ARG A 141 -11.78 14.99 -8.14
N SER A 142 -11.66 15.11 -9.45
CA SER A 142 -12.10 14.08 -10.40
C SER A 142 -11.31 12.76 -10.29
N SER A 143 -10.13 12.78 -9.69
CA SER A 143 -9.29 11.59 -9.44
C SER A 143 -9.60 10.89 -8.11
N GLN A 144 -10.45 11.48 -7.27
CA GLN A 144 -10.81 10.92 -5.95
C GLN A 144 -12.01 9.98 -6.12
N LEU A 145 -11.76 8.83 -6.75
CA LEU A 145 -12.75 7.80 -7.06
C LEU A 145 -12.48 6.53 -6.26
N LEU A 146 -13.53 5.79 -5.94
CA LEU A 146 -13.44 4.47 -5.33
C LEU A 146 -14.41 3.47 -5.94
N ASP A 147 -14.07 2.19 -5.82
CA ASP A 147 -14.95 1.06 -6.14
C ASP A 147 -15.42 0.43 -4.83
N VAL A 148 -16.72 0.11 -4.76
CA VAL A 148 -17.37 -0.52 -3.61
C VAL A 148 -17.50 -2.01 -3.87
N TRP A 149 -16.93 -2.79 -2.97
CA TRP A 149 -16.98 -4.25 -2.94
C TRP A 149 -17.82 -4.68 -1.74
N ARG A 150 -18.80 -5.56 -1.95
CA ARG A 150 -19.68 -6.05 -0.87
C ARG A 150 -20.34 -7.37 -1.26
N PRO A 151 -20.84 -8.17 -0.30
CA PRO A 151 -21.66 -9.33 -0.63
C PRO A 151 -22.94 -8.91 -1.38
N LYS A 152 -23.51 -9.83 -2.16
CA LYS A 152 -24.78 -9.59 -2.86
C LYS A 152 -25.93 -9.31 -1.90
N GLU A 153 -25.93 -10.06 -0.79
CA GLU A 153 -26.87 -9.90 0.31
C GLU A 153 -26.12 -9.31 1.49
N LEU A 154 -26.56 -8.14 1.94
CA LEU A 154 -25.97 -7.48 3.09
C LEU A 154 -26.43 -8.16 4.39
N PRO A 155 -25.58 -8.21 5.42
CA PRO A 155 -26.00 -8.59 6.76
C PRO A 155 -27.09 -7.64 7.30
N ALA A 156 -27.84 -8.09 8.30
CA ALA A 156 -28.86 -7.29 8.97
C ALA A 156 -28.26 -6.11 9.75
N GLU A 157 -27.07 -6.30 10.29
CA GLU A 157 -26.29 -5.25 10.98
C GLU A 157 -25.33 -4.57 10.00
N PRO A 158 -24.96 -3.29 10.24
CA PRO A 158 -23.96 -2.60 9.42
C PRO A 158 -22.64 -3.40 9.31
N ALA A 159 -22.15 -3.57 8.08
CA ALA A 159 -20.98 -4.39 7.80
C ALA A 159 -19.67 -3.66 8.11
N PRO A 160 -18.67 -4.29 8.75
CA PRO A 160 -17.38 -3.65 8.98
C PRO A 160 -16.72 -3.24 7.66
N VAL A 161 -16.01 -2.11 7.68
CA VAL A 161 -15.48 -1.46 6.47
C VAL A 161 -13.97 -1.60 6.36
N LEU A 162 -13.48 -1.93 5.16
CA LEU A 162 -12.07 -1.87 4.82
C LEU A 162 -11.83 -0.87 3.69
N ILE A 163 -10.98 0.12 3.89
CA ILE A 163 -10.43 0.93 2.80
C ILE A 163 -9.14 0.26 2.31
N PHE A 164 -9.07 -0.04 1.02
CA PHE A 164 -7.88 -0.59 0.39
C PHE A 164 -7.14 0.47 -0.44
N VAL A 165 -5.89 0.71 -0.09
CA VAL A 165 -5.00 1.67 -0.73
C VAL A 165 -4.00 0.93 -1.62
N PRO A 166 -4.05 1.12 -2.96
CA PRO A 166 -3.16 0.42 -3.87
C PRO A 166 -1.70 0.88 -3.70
N GLY A 167 -0.76 0.02 -4.08
CA GLY A 167 0.64 0.40 -4.25
C GLY A 167 0.90 1.08 -5.58
N GLY A 168 2.19 1.26 -5.89
CA GLY A 168 2.62 1.90 -7.14
C GLY A 168 3.68 2.98 -6.95
N ALA A 169 4.52 2.86 -5.91
CA ALA A 169 5.62 3.79 -5.63
C ALA A 169 5.21 5.28 -5.66
N TRP A 170 4.00 5.61 -5.23
CA TRP A 170 3.40 6.96 -5.24
C TRP A 170 3.29 7.61 -6.63
N VAL A 171 3.64 6.89 -7.69
CA VAL A 171 3.56 7.32 -9.10
C VAL A 171 2.43 6.58 -9.85
N HIS A 172 1.88 5.55 -9.23
CA HIS A 172 0.68 4.84 -9.62
C HIS A 172 -0.19 4.62 -8.37
N GLY A 173 -1.50 4.71 -8.53
CA GLY A 173 -2.44 4.77 -7.41
C GLY A 173 -3.87 4.60 -7.88
N ASN A 174 -4.13 3.56 -8.68
CA ASN A 174 -5.48 3.27 -9.16
C ASN A 174 -6.09 2.04 -8.47
N ARG A 175 -7.41 2.04 -8.32
CA ARG A 175 -8.22 1.02 -7.64
C ARG A 175 -8.34 -0.32 -8.40
N ILE A 176 -7.58 -0.52 -9.46
CA ILE A 176 -7.72 -1.67 -10.37
C ILE A 176 -6.58 -2.67 -10.11
N LEU A 177 -6.92 -3.95 -10.13
CA LEU A 177 -6.06 -5.14 -9.98
C LEU A 177 -5.58 -5.45 -8.56
N GLN A 178 -5.06 -4.47 -7.83
CA GLN A 178 -4.43 -4.70 -6.52
C GLN A 178 -5.48 -5.00 -5.43
N GLY A 179 -5.16 -5.91 -4.50
CA GLY A 179 -6.03 -6.23 -3.36
C GLY A 179 -7.31 -7.00 -3.69
N TYR A 180 -7.53 -7.41 -4.94
CA TYR A 180 -8.77 -8.07 -5.35
C TYR A 180 -9.04 -9.38 -4.62
N ALA A 181 -8.03 -10.21 -4.42
CA ALA A 181 -8.18 -11.46 -3.68
C ALA A 181 -8.59 -11.20 -2.21
N LEU A 182 -7.94 -10.22 -1.56
CA LEU A 182 -8.27 -9.80 -0.20
C LEU A 182 -9.70 -9.23 -0.12
N MET A 183 -10.06 -8.29 -0.97
CA MET A 183 -11.38 -7.66 -0.94
C MET A 183 -12.50 -8.65 -1.31
N SER A 184 -12.26 -9.57 -2.25
CA SER A 184 -13.21 -10.65 -2.54
C SER A 184 -13.42 -11.54 -1.32
N HIS A 185 -12.32 -11.98 -0.68
CA HIS A 185 -12.37 -12.79 0.52
C HIS A 185 -13.13 -12.10 1.67
N LEU A 186 -12.87 -10.81 1.91
CA LEU A 186 -13.55 -10.06 2.97
C LEU A 186 -15.03 -9.82 2.63
N ALA A 187 -15.36 -9.51 1.38
CA ALA A 187 -16.74 -9.37 0.94
C ALA A 187 -17.54 -10.68 1.13
N GLU A 188 -16.93 -11.83 0.85
CA GLU A 188 -17.51 -13.15 1.14
C GLU A 188 -17.70 -13.40 2.66
N LYS A 189 -16.94 -12.71 3.50
CA LYS A 189 -17.06 -12.70 4.97
C LYS A 189 -17.94 -11.58 5.51
N GLY A 190 -18.68 -10.89 4.63
CA GLY A 190 -19.67 -9.88 5.05
C GLY A 190 -19.11 -8.47 5.22
N TRP A 191 -17.89 -8.18 4.74
CA TRP A 191 -17.32 -6.82 4.78
C TRP A 191 -17.77 -5.96 3.60
N VAL A 192 -17.75 -4.66 3.80
CA VAL A 192 -17.76 -3.67 2.72
C VAL A 192 -16.33 -3.18 2.50
N CYS A 193 -15.77 -3.36 1.30
CA CYS A 193 -14.43 -2.87 0.97
C CYS A 193 -14.49 -1.70 -0.03
N LEU A 194 -13.64 -0.71 0.17
CA LEU A 194 -13.53 0.50 -0.64
C LEU A 194 -12.13 0.56 -1.25
N SER A 195 -12.00 0.23 -2.54
CA SER A 195 -10.72 0.36 -3.25
C SER A 195 -10.61 1.76 -3.84
N ILE A 196 -9.58 2.51 -3.47
CA ILE A 196 -9.48 3.94 -3.82
C ILE A 196 -8.44 4.22 -4.91
N ASP A 197 -8.71 5.22 -5.74
CA ASP A 197 -7.67 5.95 -6.46
C ASP A 197 -7.05 6.99 -5.52
N TYR A 198 -5.82 7.44 -5.78
CA TYR A 198 -5.24 8.64 -5.15
C TYR A 198 -4.35 9.38 -6.14
N ARG A 199 -4.16 10.70 -5.93
CA ARG A 199 -3.28 11.54 -6.74
C ARG A 199 -1.83 11.10 -6.64
N VAL A 200 -1.14 11.06 -7.77
CA VAL A 200 0.23 10.50 -7.89
C VAL A 200 1.27 11.52 -8.35
N ALA A 201 2.51 11.26 -7.98
CA ALA A 201 3.68 11.99 -8.41
C ALA A 201 4.04 11.64 -9.87
N PRO A 202 4.74 12.52 -10.62
CA PRO A 202 5.24 13.84 -10.19
C PRO A 202 4.20 14.97 -10.35
N HIS A 203 3.02 14.68 -10.91
CA HIS A 203 1.98 15.69 -11.15
C HIS A 203 1.35 16.20 -9.86
N HIS A 204 1.21 15.32 -8.88
CA HIS A 204 0.78 15.62 -7.52
C HIS A 204 1.78 15.01 -6.54
N ARG A 205 2.74 15.83 -6.12
CA ARG A 205 3.79 15.44 -5.16
C ARG A 205 3.24 15.35 -3.75
N TRP A 206 4.03 14.74 -2.86
CA TRP A 206 3.77 14.71 -1.43
C TRP A 206 3.43 16.12 -0.90
N PRO A 207 2.40 16.30 -0.06
CA PRO A 207 1.58 15.29 0.63
C PRO A 207 0.24 14.94 -0.05
N ALA A 208 0.05 15.19 -1.36
CA ALA A 208 -1.24 14.95 -2.03
C ALA A 208 -1.79 13.51 -1.85
N HIS A 209 -0.89 12.51 -1.80
CA HIS A 209 -1.23 11.11 -1.62
C HIS A 209 -1.94 10.85 -0.29
N ILE A 210 -1.37 11.32 0.82
CA ILE A 210 -1.93 11.09 2.16
C ILE A 210 -3.19 11.92 2.38
N HIS A 211 -3.28 13.12 1.80
CA HIS A 211 -4.50 13.92 1.79
C HIS A 211 -5.66 13.14 1.18
N ASP A 212 -5.42 12.44 0.06
CA ASP A 212 -6.45 11.65 -0.62
C ASP A 212 -6.88 10.42 0.17
N VAL A 213 -5.93 9.72 0.82
CA VAL A 213 -6.25 8.59 1.70
C VAL A 213 -7.09 9.05 2.90
N LYS A 214 -6.70 10.14 3.55
CA LYS A 214 -7.47 10.73 4.65
C LYS A 214 -8.84 11.24 4.20
N THR A 215 -8.94 11.77 2.99
CA THR A 215 -10.23 12.14 2.39
C THR A 215 -11.13 10.92 2.21
N ALA A 216 -10.58 9.78 1.78
CA ALA A 216 -11.36 8.54 1.67
C ALA A 216 -11.82 8.02 3.04
N ILE A 217 -10.99 8.12 4.09
CA ILE A 217 -11.37 7.74 5.47
C ILE A 217 -12.53 8.61 5.95
N ALA A 218 -12.39 9.93 5.88
CA ALA A 218 -13.46 10.86 6.28
C ALA A 218 -14.73 10.64 5.47
N TRP A 219 -14.61 10.37 4.17
CA TRP A 219 -15.77 10.03 3.34
C TRP A 219 -16.45 8.74 3.79
N ALA A 220 -15.70 7.70 4.11
CA ALA A 220 -16.25 6.42 4.59
C ALA A 220 -16.99 6.61 5.92
N ARG A 221 -16.35 7.28 6.90
CA ARG A 221 -16.95 7.70 8.16
C ARG A 221 -18.22 8.53 7.98
N ALA A 222 -18.38 9.20 6.84
CA ALA A 222 -19.54 10.04 6.54
C ALA A 222 -20.64 9.37 5.69
N ASN A 223 -20.34 8.35 4.89
CA ASN A 223 -21.22 7.92 3.79
C ASN A 223 -21.31 6.40 3.53
N VAL A 224 -20.52 5.57 4.20
CA VAL A 224 -20.41 4.14 3.84
C VAL A 224 -21.68 3.34 4.18
N ASP A 225 -22.53 3.86 5.07
CA ASP A 225 -23.86 3.35 5.41
C ASP A 225 -24.77 3.22 4.18
N LYS A 226 -24.65 4.12 3.20
CA LYS A 226 -25.37 4.06 1.92
C LYS A 226 -25.05 2.79 1.12
N PHE A 227 -23.96 2.12 1.46
CA PHE A 227 -23.50 0.88 0.86
C PHE A 227 -23.63 -0.33 1.79
N GLY A 228 -24.23 -0.14 2.97
CA GLY A 228 -24.40 -1.17 4.00
C GLY A 228 -23.23 -1.29 4.97
N GLY A 229 -22.26 -0.37 4.93
CA GLY A 229 -21.11 -0.38 5.83
C GLY A 229 -21.37 0.32 7.16
N ASP A 230 -20.67 -0.14 8.19
CA ASP A 230 -20.61 0.48 9.50
C ASP A 230 -19.69 1.71 9.45
N ARG A 231 -20.24 2.86 9.83
CA ARG A 231 -19.49 4.13 9.92
C ARG A 231 -18.58 4.13 11.15
N ASP A 232 -18.89 3.34 12.15
CA ASP A 232 -18.16 3.31 13.41
C ASP A 232 -16.97 2.37 13.34
N PHE A 233 -16.95 1.36 12.45
CA PHE A 233 -15.79 0.49 12.21
C PHE A 233 -15.18 0.62 10.80
N VAL A 234 -14.06 1.34 10.70
CA VAL A 234 -13.27 1.55 9.47
C VAL A 234 -11.83 1.10 9.67
N ALA A 235 -11.44 0.04 8.97
CA ALA A 235 -10.04 -0.40 8.85
C ALA A 235 -9.41 0.14 7.56
N VAL A 236 -8.09 0.25 7.54
CA VAL A 236 -7.32 0.60 6.33
C VAL A 236 -6.23 -0.43 6.05
N ALA A 237 -6.14 -0.86 4.80
CA ALA A 237 -5.12 -1.79 4.33
C ALA A 237 -4.48 -1.27 3.06
N GLY A 238 -3.22 -1.61 2.82
CA GLY A 238 -2.60 -1.28 1.55
C GLY A 238 -1.31 -2.00 1.27
N THR A 239 -0.89 -1.94 0.02
CA THR A 239 0.26 -2.66 -0.52
C THR A 239 1.40 -1.71 -0.87
N SER A 240 2.65 -2.02 -0.53
CA SER A 240 3.82 -1.21 -0.91
C SER A 240 3.67 0.27 -0.51
N ALA A 241 3.62 1.20 -1.48
CA ALA A 241 3.30 2.62 -1.24
C ALA A 241 1.93 2.83 -0.56
N GLY A 242 0.93 2.02 -0.87
CA GLY A 242 -0.35 2.02 -0.16
C GLY A 242 -0.25 1.46 1.26
N GLY A 243 0.66 0.51 1.51
CA GLY A 243 0.97 0.00 2.85
C GLY A 243 1.66 1.05 3.72
N HIS A 244 2.53 1.86 3.11
CA HIS A 244 3.07 3.08 3.71
C HIS A 244 1.95 4.07 4.08
N LEU A 245 1.09 4.42 3.12
CA LEU A 245 0.03 5.39 3.32
C LEU A 245 -0.99 4.92 4.37
N SER A 246 -1.32 3.64 4.39
CA SER A 246 -2.22 3.03 5.37
C SER A 246 -1.64 3.10 6.79
N ALA A 247 -0.35 2.74 6.94
CA ALA A 247 0.36 2.86 8.22
C ALA A 247 0.44 4.30 8.70
N LEU A 248 0.77 5.23 7.81
CA LEU A 248 0.85 6.64 8.17
C LEU A 248 -0.51 7.21 8.55
N ALA A 249 -1.57 6.92 7.79
CA ALA A 249 -2.91 7.40 8.07
C ALA A 249 -3.39 6.95 9.46
N GLY A 250 -3.16 5.68 9.82
CA GLY A 250 -3.54 5.16 11.14
C GLY A 250 -2.73 5.68 12.31
N LEU A 251 -1.48 6.09 12.10
CA LEU A 251 -0.62 6.69 13.12
C LEU A 251 -0.77 8.21 13.25
N THR A 252 -1.56 8.83 12.38
CA THR A 252 -1.69 10.29 12.32
C THR A 252 -3.16 10.71 12.29
N ALA A 253 -4.02 9.97 12.98
CA ALA A 253 -5.45 10.28 13.07
C ALA A 253 -5.66 11.77 13.40
N ASN A 254 -6.43 12.46 12.57
CA ASN A 254 -6.76 13.87 12.74
C ASN A 254 -5.57 14.86 12.77
N ASP A 255 -4.39 14.48 12.26
CA ASP A 255 -3.25 15.40 12.13
C ASP A 255 -3.62 16.57 11.19
N PRO A 256 -3.60 17.82 11.68
CA PRO A 256 -4.11 18.98 10.95
C PRO A 256 -3.29 19.30 9.70
N GLU A 257 -1.99 19.01 9.67
CA GLU A 257 -1.16 19.28 8.50
C GLU A 257 -1.34 18.22 7.41
N LEU A 258 -1.56 16.96 7.80
CA LEU A 258 -1.79 15.86 6.86
C LEU A 258 -3.24 15.77 6.36
N GLN A 259 -4.14 16.61 6.88
CA GLN A 259 -5.54 16.65 6.45
C GLN A 259 -6.02 18.05 6.08
N ALA A 260 -5.10 18.96 5.75
CA ALA A 260 -5.38 20.37 5.48
C ALA A 260 -6.38 20.62 4.32
N GLU A 261 -6.65 19.62 3.46
CA GLU A 261 -7.65 19.70 2.39
C GLU A 261 -9.07 19.32 2.84
N LEU A 262 -9.26 18.86 4.09
CA LEU A 262 -10.55 18.46 4.63
C LEU A 262 -11.25 19.58 5.40
N PRO A 263 -12.60 19.58 5.44
CA PRO A 263 -13.35 20.44 6.35
C PRO A 263 -12.93 20.24 7.80
N GLU A 264 -12.98 21.32 8.57
CA GLU A 264 -12.75 21.26 10.02
C GLU A 264 -13.69 20.26 10.68
N GLY A 265 -13.16 19.48 11.64
CA GLY A 265 -13.91 18.42 12.33
C GLY A 265 -14.05 17.10 11.56
N SER A 266 -13.47 16.97 10.37
CA SER A 266 -13.44 15.68 9.66
C SER A 266 -12.67 14.63 10.45
N ASP A 267 -13.31 13.48 10.70
CA ASP A 267 -12.68 12.35 11.38
C ASP A 267 -11.92 11.46 10.39
N THR A 268 -10.61 11.33 10.62
CA THR A 268 -9.70 10.47 9.85
C THR A 268 -9.09 9.35 10.69
N SER A 269 -9.68 9.05 11.85
CA SER A 269 -9.32 7.90 12.67
C SER A 269 -9.74 6.58 12.03
N VAL A 270 -8.95 5.53 12.27
CA VAL A 270 -9.21 4.16 11.80
C VAL A 270 -9.03 3.18 12.95
N ASP A 271 -9.71 2.04 12.84
CA ASP A 271 -9.88 1.09 13.95
C ASP A 271 -8.94 -0.11 13.86
N ALA A 272 -8.36 -0.33 12.68
CA ALA A 272 -7.30 -1.29 12.44
C ALA A 272 -6.50 -0.91 11.20
N VAL A 273 -5.23 -1.30 11.18
CA VAL A 273 -4.33 -1.05 10.06
C VAL A 273 -3.66 -2.33 9.60
N VAL A 274 -3.65 -2.55 8.28
CA VAL A 274 -2.95 -3.67 7.65
C VAL A 274 -1.91 -3.16 6.65
N GLY A 275 -0.64 -3.31 6.98
CA GLY A 275 0.47 -2.96 6.09
C GLY A 275 0.99 -4.18 5.33
N ILE A 276 0.86 -4.20 4.01
CA ILE A 276 1.30 -5.33 3.17
C ILE A 276 2.54 -4.89 2.38
N TYR A 277 3.69 -5.50 2.70
CA TYR A 277 5.03 -5.17 2.19
C TYR A 277 5.30 -3.66 2.06
N GLY A 278 4.87 -2.89 3.05
CA GLY A 278 4.93 -1.43 3.05
C GLY A 278 6.33 -0.88 3.29
N ARG A 279 6.50 0.42 3.03
CA ARG A 279 7.68 1.17 3.45
C ARG A 279 7.37 1.98 4.70
N TYR A 280 8.21 1.90 5.73
CA TYR A 280 7.92 2.51 7.03
C TYR A 280 8.94 3.57 7.48
N ASP A 281 10.11 3.62 6.84
CA ASP A 281 11.14 4.63 7.09
C ASP A 281 11.63 5.26 5.77
N TRP A 282 11.36 6.56 5.58
CA TRP A 282 11.81 7.36 4.43
C TRP A 282 13.14 8.08 4.68
N GLU A 283 13.67 8.05 5.89
CA GLU A 283 14.96 8.65 6.26
C GLU A 283 16.12 7.65 6.10
N ASP A 284 15.82 6.35 6.14
CA ASP A 284 16.81 5.28 6.12
C ASP A 284 17.64 5.23 4.83
N LYS A 285 18.96 5.47 4.99
CA LYS A 285 20.01 5.41 3.97
C LYS A 285 21.11 4.38 4.30
N SER A 286 20.85 3.42 5.19
CA SER A 286 21.86 2.49 5.72
C SER A 286 22.41 1.46 4.72
N THR A 287 21.74 1.26 3.57
CA THR A 287 22.23 0.38 2.49
C THR A 287 22.16 1.08 1.13
N VAL A 288 22.85 0.54 0.13
CA VAL A 288 22.87 1.12 -1.23
C VAL A 288 21.46 1.16 -1.83
N GLU A 289 20.67 0.11 -1.63
CA GLU A 289 19.28 0.01 -2.06
C GLU A 289 18.44 1.10 -1.40
N ARG A 290 18.65 1.33 -0.09
CA ARG A 290 17.95 2.35 0.70
C ARG A 290 18.33 3.76 0.25
N VAL A 291 19.60 4.03 -0.08
CA VAL A 291 20.03 5.31 -0.68
C VAL A 291 19.33 5.58 -2.00
N ARG A 292 19.31 4.61 -2.92
CA ARG A 292 18.63 4.75 -4.23
C ARG A 292 17.14 5.03 -4.07
N PHE A 293 16.52 4.43 -3.08
CA PHE A 293 15.12 4.69 -2.78
C PHE A 293 14.89 6.11 -2.27
N VAL A 294 15.71 6.60 -1.34
CA VAL A 294 15.57 7.99 -0.88
C VAL A 294 15.84 8.96 -2.02
N ASP A 295 16.79 8.67 -2.93
CA ASP A 295 16.98 9.48 -4.14
C ASP A 295 15.71 9.55 -5.01
N PHE A 296 14.99 8.43 -5.14
CA PHE A 296 13.69 8.40 -5.82
C PHE A 296 12.64 9.27 -5.11
N LEU A 297 12.54 9.17 -3.78
CA LEU A 297 11.65 10.04 -2.98
C LEU A 297 12.00 11.53 -3.18
N GLU A 298 13.29 11.88 -3.10
CA GLU A 298 13.80 13.25 -3.26
C GLU A 298 13.44 13.84 -4.63
N ARG A 299 13.59 13.06 -5.70
CA ARG A 299 13.42 13.55 -7.08
C ARG A 299 11.99 13.49 -7.57
N VAL A 300 11.26 12.43 -7.24
CA VAL A 300 9.97 12.12 -7.87
C VAL A 300 8.81 12.40 -6.92
N VAL A 301 8.86 11.91 -5.68
CA VAL A 301 7.71 11.94 -4.77
C VAL A 301 7.60 13.27 -4.03
N VAL A 302 8.70 13.75 -3.45
CA VAL A 302 8.74 14.95 -2.59
C VAL A 302 9.18 16.19 -3.38
N GLY A 303 10.19 16.06 -4.24
CA GLY A 303 10.74 17.18 -5.01
C GLY A 303 11.74 18.06 -4.25
N HIS A 304 12.11 17.66 -3.04
CA HIS A 304 13.12 18.30 -2.20
C HIS A 304 14.04 17.25 -1.59
N LYS A 305 15.32 17.59 -1.38
CA LYS A 305 16.28 16.69 -0.74
C LYS A 305 15.97 16.48 0.74
N LEU A 306 16.22 15.27 1.27
CA LEU A 306 16.11 14.96 2.70
C LEU A 306 16.93 15.94 3.54
N THR A 307 18.14 16.26 3.10
CA THR A 307 19.04 17.19 3.81
C THR A 307 18.54 18.64 3.84
N LYS A 308 17.56 18.99 3.01
CA LYS A 308 16.97 20.33 2.96
C LYS A 308 15.62 20.42 3.65
N ARG A 309 14.87 19.31 3.68
CA ARG A 309 13.53 19.23 4.27
C ARG A 309 13.39 17.98 5.14
N PRO A 310 14.24 17.77 6.17
CA PRO A 310 14.21 16.56 6.99
C PRO A 310 12.87 16.37 7.71
N ASP A 311 12.21 17.48 8.06
CA ASP A 311 10.86 17.53 8.62
C ASP A 311 9.84 16.76 7.78
N VAL A 312 9.89 16.92 6.45
CA VAL A 312 8.94 16.28 5.53
C VAL A 312 9.11 14.76 5.52
N TYR A 313 10.34 14.27 5.50
CA TYR A 313 10.63 12.83 5.44
C TYR A 313 10.33 12.15 6.76
N ARG A 314 10.69 12.81 7.87
CA ARG A 314 10.35 12.33 9.21
C ARG A 314 8.84 12.24 9.39
N LYS A 315 8.11 13.29 9.00
CA LYS A 315 6.63 13.31 9.06
C LYS A 315 6.00 12.28 8.12
N ALA A 316 6.61 12.00 6.98
CA ALA A 316 6.18 10.96 6.07
C ALA A 316 6.63 9.54 6.50
N SER A 317 7.40 9.35 7.56
CA SER A 317 7.88 8.03 7.99
C SER A 317 6.99 7.43 9.09
N PRO A 318 6.18 6.38 8.82
CA PRO A 318 5.36 5.73 9.83
C PRO A 318 6.11 5.37 11.12
N ILE A 319 7.36 4.89 11.02
CA ILE A 319 8.15 4.52 12.20
C ILE A 319 8.40 5.69 13.16
N ALA A 320 8.44 6.92 12.64
CA ALA A 320 8.62 8.14 13.43
C ALA A 320 7.30 8.67 14.03
N GLN A 321 6.15 8.16 13.57
CA GLN A 321 4.81 8.55 14.04
C GLN A 321 4.24 7.57 15.08
N VAL A 322 4.97 6.51 15.45
CA VAL A 322 4.49 5.52 16.41
C VAL A 322 4.25 6.15 17.80
N HIS A 323 3.06 5.94 18.36
CA HIS A 323 2.64 6.43 19.67
C HIS A 323 1.82 5.37 20.45
N PRO A 324 1.63 5.54 21.79
CA PRO A 324 0.94 4.55 22.61
C PRO A 324 -0.50 4.23 22.19
N GLU A 325 -1.23 5.24 21.72
CA GLU A 325 -2.61 5.12 21.24
C GLU A 325 -2.73 4.65 19.78
N ALA A 326 -1.66 4.13 19.17
CA ALA A 326 -1.74 3.60 17.81
C ALA A 326 -2.80 2.49 17.74
N PRO A 327 -3.63 2.41 16.68
CA PRO A 327 -4.65 1.37 16.55
C PRO A 327 -4.01 -0.02 16.44
N PRO A 328 -4.78 -1.12 16.50
CA PRO A 328 -4.27 -2.45 16.18
C PRO A 328 -3.63 -2.52 14.80
N PHE A 329 -2.44 -3.14 14.70
CA PHE A 329 -1.71 -3.34 13.46
C PHE A 329 -1.54 -4.82 13.11
N LEU A 330 -1.67 -5.14 11.82
CA LEU A 330 -1.14 -6.35 11.21
C LEU A 330 -0.18 -5.96 10.09
N ILE A 331 1.06 -6.44 10.16
CA ILE A 331 2.04 -6.28 9.09
C ILE A 331 2.25 -7.63 8.40
N VAL A 332 2.27 -7.64 7.07
CA VAL A 332 2.53 -8.82 6.26
C VAL A 332 3.67 -8.52 5.31
N HIS A 333 4.80 -9.23 5.38
CA HIS A 333 5.97 -8.95 4.53
C HIS A 333 6.67 -10.25 4.15
N GLY A 334 7.12 -10.34 2.90
CA GLY A 334 7.87 -11.50 2.41
C GLY A 334 9.37 -11.42 2.66
N THR A 335 10.02 -12.53 3.03
CA THR A 335 11.49 -12.56 3.22
C THR A 335 12.25 -12.46 1.90
N GLY A 336 11.62 -12.78 0.78
CA GLY A 336 12.17 -12.70 -0.58
C GLY A 336 11.90 -11.37 -1.29
N ASP A 337 11.41 -10.34 -0.58
CA ASP A 337 11.12 -9.03 -1.17
C ASP A 337 12.42 -8.31 -1.58
N SER A 338 12.66 -8.24 -2.90
CA SER A 338 13.81 -7.58 -3.50
C SER A 338 13.65 -6.07 -3.71
N VAL A 339 12.46 -5.52 -3.47
CA VAL A 339 12.15 -4.10 -3.66
C VAL A 339 12.19 -3.35 -2.33
N ILE A 340 11.51 -3.89 -1.32
CA ILE A 340 11.51 -3.36 0.04
C ILE A 340 12.01 -4.48 0.96
N PRO A 341 13.28 -4.41 1.42
CA PRO A 341 13.83 -5.45 2.26
C PRO A 341 13.01 -5.67 3.53
N VAL A 342 12.74 -6.94 3.88
CA VAL A 342 11.93 -7.36 5.03
C VAL A 342 12.38 -6.73 6.36
N ALA A 343 13.66 -6.37 6.48
CA ALA A 343 14.20 -5.64 7.63
C ALA A 343 13.45 -4.33 7.94
N GLN A 344 12.87 -3.65 6.93
CA GLN A 344 12.04 -2.46 7.13
C GLN A 344 10.77 -2.78 7.93
N ALA A 345 10.09 -3.88 7.62
CA ALA A 345 8.93 -4.34 8.39
C ALA A 345 9.34 -4.78 9.80
N ARG A 346 10.43 -5.55 9.93
CA ARG A 346 10.93 -6.00 11.25
C ARG A 346 11.19 -4.82 12.20
N SER A 347 11.94 -3.81 11.76
CA SER A 347 12.22 -2.62 12.59
C SER A 347 10.96 -1.83 12.93
N PHE A 348 10.01 -1.72 12.01
CA PHE A 348 8.74 -1.04 12.27
C PHE A 348 7.86 -1.81 13.28
N VAL A 349 7.74 -3.12 13.11
CA VAL A 349 6.99 -4.00 14.03
C VAL A 349 7.60 -3.99 15.43
N GLU A 350 8.93 -4.05 15.53
CA GLU A 350 9.64 -3.94 16.81
C GLU A 350 9.30 -2.62 17.51
N ARG A 351 9.38 -1.50 16.77
CA ARG A 351 9.05 -0.17 17.30
C ARG A 351 7.57 -0.07 17.71
N LEU A 352 6.65 -0.60 16.91
CA LEU A 352 5.22 -0.63 17.23
C LEU A 352 4.96 -1.42 18.51
N ARG A 353 5.51 -2.63 18.63
CA ARG A 353 5.34 -3.49 19.83
C ARG A 353 5.92 -2.86 21.09
N ALA A 354 7.01 -2.11 20.96
CA ALA A 354 7.65 -1.44 22.10
C ALA A 354 6.86 -0.23 22.63
N VAL A 355 5.97 0.37 21.82
CA VAL A 355 5.34 1.66 22.14
C VAL A 355 3.81 1.57 22.21
N SER A 356 3.17 0.91 21.24
CA SER A 356 1.70 0.81 21.18
C SER A 356 1.16 -0.06 22.31
N ARG A 357 0.01 0.35 22.86
CA ARG A 357 -0.77 -0.45 23.81
C ARG A 357 -1.72 -1.43 23.09
N SER A 358 -1.93 -1.23 21.80
CA SER A 358 -2.78 -2.07 20.96
C SER A 358 -2.03 -3.30 20.47
N VAL A 359 -2.80 -4.26 19.96
CA VAL A 359 -2.26 -5.49 19.40
C VAL A 359 -1.43 -5.20 18.13
N VAL A 360 -0.26 -5.84 18.02
CA VAL A 360 0.61 -5.78 16.83
C VAL A 360 0.97 -7.20 16.37
N SER A 361 0.34 -7.64 15.29
CA SER A 361 0.60 -8.91 14.61
C SER A 361 1.58 -8.73 13.45
N TYR A 362 2.42 -9.74 13.20
CA TYR A 362 3.37 -9.72 12.09
C TYR A 362 3.48 -11.09 11.44
N VAL A 363 3.07 -11.15 10.17
CA VAL A 363 3.19 -12.32 9.31
C VAL A 363 4.38 -12.11 8.39
N GLU A 364 5.47 -12.82 8.67
CA GLU A 364 6.64 -12.83 7.80
C GLU A 364 6.58 -14.05 6.88
N LEU A 365 6.31 -13.87 5.60
CA LEU A 365 6.09 -14.96 4.65
C LEU A 365 7.43 -15.44 4.06
N PRO A 366 7.89 -16.67 4.35
CA PRO A 366 9.15 -17.19 3.82
C PRO A 366 9.10 -17.26 2.29
N GLY A 367 10.12 -16.72 1.62
CA GLY A 367 10.29 -16.76 0.17
C GLY A 367 9.29 -15.93 -0.65
N ALA A 368 8.34 -15.23 -0.01
CA ALA A 368 7.43 -14.35 -0.73
C ALA A 368 8.19 -13.13 -1.28
N GLY A 369 7.96 -12.82 -2.55
CA GLY A 369 8.49 -11.63 -3.21
C GLY A 369 7.61 -10.40 -3.03
N HIS A 370 8.03 -9.29 -3.64
CA HIS A 370 7.20 -8.09 -3.72
C HIS A 370 5.95 -8.36 -4.58
N ALA A 371 4.80 -7.79 -4.20
CA ALA A 371 3.51 -8.00 -4.90
C ALA A 371 3.08 -9.48 -4.98
N PHE A 372 3.38 -10.26 -3.93
CA PHE A 372 2.93 -11.65 -3.83
C PHE A 372 1.40 -11.76 -3.92
N ASP A 373 0.66 -10.76 -3.43
CA ASP A 373 -0.81 -10.69 -3.43
C ASP A 373 -1.42 -10.82 -4.84
N MET A 374 -0.70 -10.41 -5.87
CA MET A 374 -1.12 -10.49 -7.27
C MET A 374 -0.51 -11.67 -8.02
N THR A 375 0.71 -12.06 -7.64
CA THR A 375 1.58 -12.92 -8.46
C THR A 375 1.76 -14.33 -7.91
N ASP A 376 1.49 -14.53 -6.62
CA ASP A 376 1.83 -15.76 -5.91
C ASP A 376 0.60 -16.42 -5.27
N GLY A 377 -0.06 -17.27 -6.05
CA GLY A 377 -1.25 -18.01 -5.61
C GLY A 377 -1.00 -18.93 -4.41
N ALA A 378 0.26 -19.31 -4.16
CA ALA A 378 0.59 -20.18 -3.04
C ALA A 378 0.49 -19.46 -1.68
N ARG A 379 0.60 -18.12 -1.67
CA ARG A 379 0.67 -17.32 -0.44
C ARG A 379 -0.49 -16.36 -0.26
N THR A 380 -1.11 -15.92 -1.35
CA THR A 380 -2.19 -14.94 -1.32
C THR A 380 -3.42 -15.41 -0.54
N GLY A 381 -3.83 -16.67 -0.70
CA GLY A 381 -4.98 -17.22 0.03
C GLY A 381 -4.79 -17.15 1.54
N SER A 382 -3.65 -17.66 2.02
CA SER A 382 -3.29 -17.66 3.44
C SER A 382 -3.16 -16.25 3.99
N ALA A 383 -2.52 -15.33 3.26
CA ALA A 383 -2.41 -13.94 3.67
C ALA A 383 -3.79 -13.25 3.78
N ALA A 384 -4.68 -13.47 2.80
CA ALA A 384 -6.04 -12.92 2.84
C ALA A 384 -6.85 -13.48 4.01
N MET A 385 -6.76 -14.80 4.27
CA MET A 385 -7.37 -15.44 5.43
C MET A 385 -6.85 -14.85 6.74
N ALA A 386 -5.53 -14.67 6.88
CA ALA A 386 -4.92 -14.10 8.07
C ALA A 386 -5.43 -12.70 8.38
N ILE A 387 -5.50 -11.86 7.34
CA ILE A 387 -5.99 -10.49 7.42
C ILE A 387 -7.47 -10.51 7.83
N GLY A 388 -8.29 -11.37 7.22
CA GLY A 388 -9.70 -11.52 7.60
C GLY A 388 -9.89 -11.96 9.05
N LEU A 389 -9.14 -12.95 9.52
CA LEU A 389 -9.20 -13.42 10.91
C LEU A 389 -8.79 -12.32 11.91
N PHE A 390 -7.69 -11.62 11.63
CA PHE A 390 -7.24 -10.48 12.44
C PHE A 390 -8.31 -9.40 12.51
N LEU A 391 -8.80 -8.93 11.37
CA LEU A 391 -9.79 -7.85 11.30
C LEU A 391 -11.12 -8.23 11.98
N ASN A 392 -11.60 -9.45 11.77
CA ASN A 392 -12.80 -9.97 12.45
C ASN A 392 -12.62 -10.05 13.96
N GLN A 393 -11.43 -10.38 14.45
CA GLN A 393 -11.13 -10.37 15.89
C GLN A 393 -11.16 -8.94 16.45
N ILE A 394 -10.53 -7.97 15.76
CA ILE A 394 -10.51 -6.58 16.21
C ILE A 394 -11.92 -5.99 16.23
N HIS A 395 -12.72 -6.24 15.19
CA HIS A 395 -14.13 -5.83 15.14
C HIS A 395 -14.92 -6.36 16.34
N ARG A 396 -14.86 -7.67 16.59
CA ARG A 396 -15.55 -8.30 17.74
C ARG A 396 -15.10 -7.73 19.09
N ASN A 397 -13.79 -7.53 19.28
CA ASN A 397 -13.27 -6.97 20.52
C ASN A 397 -13.85 -5.58 20.80
N ARG A 398 -13.99 -4.74 19.76
CA ARG A 398 -14.56 -3.41 19.92
C ARG A 398 -16.05 -3.44 20.27
N THR A 399 -16.83 -4.28 19.62
CA THR A 399 -18.26 -4.46 19.94
C THR A 399 -18.44 -4.87 21.41
N LEU A 400 -17.57 -5.74 21.92
CA LEU A 400 -17.60 -6.17 23.33
C LEU A 400 -17.20 -5.07 24.31
N VAL A 401 -16.26 -4.19 23.96
CA VAL A 401 -15.88 -3.04 24.78
C VAL A 401 -17.02 -2.01 24.82
N GLY A 402 -17.58 -1.66 23.67
CA GLY A 402 -18.71 -0.72 23.59
C GLY A 402 -19.94 -1.22 24.36
N ALA A 403 -20.25 -2.52 24.32
CA ALA A 403 -21.36 -3.10 25.08
C ALA A 403 -21.16 -3.02 26.61
N LYS A 404 -19.91 -2.99 27.10
CA LYS A 404 -19.61 -2.88 28.55
C LYS A 404 -19.66 -1.45 29.07
N GLU A 405 -19.50 -0.44 28.22
CA GLU A 405 -19.58 0.98 28.61
C GLU A 405 -21.02 1.49 28.72
N VAL A 406 -21.99 0.76 28.15
CA VAL A 406 -23.42 1.11 28.13
C VAL A 406 -24.19 0.49 29.31
N ILE A 407 -23.59 -0.45 30.05
CA ILE A 407 -24.12 -1.09 31.26
C ILE A 407 -23.53 -0.40 32.49
#